data_AF-A0A2U3KUL0-F1
#
_entry.id   AF-A0A2U3KUL0-F1
#
_cell.length_a   1.000
_cell.length_b   1.000
_cell.length_c   1.000
_cell.angle_alpha   90.00
_cell.angle_beta   90.00
_cell.angle_gamma   90.00
#
_symmetry.space_group_name_H-M   'P 1'
#
loop_
_entity.id
_entity.type
_entity.pdbx_description
1 polymer ?
#
loop_
_entity_poly.entity_id
_entity_poly.type
_entity_poly.pdbx_seq_one_letter_code
_entity_poly.pdbx_strand_id
1 'polypeptide(L)'
;MSIGQAKTFIHRGMRDKDLRNRLNASAGPEDVLAILEREQLVFTYSEFDEAYHNLLTQCQDEGQAEQLKEFKMWWDLIRTMPASGNQNRQ
;
A
#
# COMPACT_ATOMS: atom_id res chain seq x y z
N MET A 1 -7.86 -0.59 15.41
CA MET A 1 -6.47 -0.31 15.77
C MET A 1 -6.21 1.16 15.40
N SER A 2 -4.99 1.67 15.44
CA SER A 2 -4.72 3.09 15.12
C SER A 2 -4.38 3.26 13.64
N ILE A 3 -4.85 4.33 13.00
CA ILE A 3 -4.45 4.72 11.63
C ILE A 3 -2.94 5.00 11.49
N GLY A 4 -2.18 5.01 12.59
CA GLY A 4 -0.73 5.26 12.60
C GLY A 4 0.07 4.25 11.78
N GLN A 5 -0.31 2.97 11.77
CA GLN A 5 0.36 1.95 10.96
C GLN A 5 0.10 2.18 9.46
N ALA A 6 -1.13 2.55 9.09
CA ALA A 6 -1.47 2.91 7.72
C ALA A 6 -0.72 4.17 7.24
N LYS A 7 -0.59 5.21 8.08
CA LYS A 7 0.24 6.39 7.77
C LYS A 7 1.70 6.01 7.58
N THR A 8 2.23 5.16 8.46
CA THR A 8 3.60 4.66 8.35
C THR A 8 3.81 3.90 7.05
N PHE A 9 2.85 3.06 6.67
CA PHE A 9 2.85 2.35 5.40
C PHE A 9 2.85 3.30 4.21
N ILE A 10 2.00 4.33 4.19
CA ILE A 10 1.97 5.31 3.10
C ILE A 10 3.31 6.02 2.97
N HIS A 11 3.86 6.55 4.07
CA HIS A 11 5.14 7.25 4.05
C HIS A 11 6.32 6.35 3.65
N ARG A 12 6.38 5.11 4.16
CA ARG A 12 7.40 4.15 3.75
C ARG A 12 7.19 3.76 2.28
N GLY A 13 6.00 3.38 1.87
CA GLY A 13 5.71 2.92 0.52
C GLY A 13 6.03 3.95 -0.57
N MET A 14 5.90 5.24 -0.30
CA MET A 14 6.31 6.29 -1.24
C MET A 14 7.83 6.37 -1.47
N ARG A 15 8.65 5.93 -0.49
CA ARG A 15 10.11 6.12 -0.47
C ARG A 15 10.90 4.81 -0.59
N ASP A 16 10.39 3.75 0.03
CA ASP A 16 10.99 2.43 0.13
C ASP A 16 10.66 1.63 -1.13
N LYS A 17 11.60 1.65 -2.09
CA LYS A 17 11.47 0.90 -3.34
C LYS A 17 11.50 -0.61 -3.09
N ASP A 18 12.22 -1.09 -2.08
CA ASP A 18 12.32 -2.52 -1.81
C ASP A 18 11.02 -3.09 -1.23
N LEU A 19 10.35 -2.32 -0.36
CA LEU A 19 8.99 -2.63 0.09
C LEU A 19 8.03 -2.73 -1.10
N ARG A 20 8.04 -1.73 -2.01
CA ARG A 20 7.21 -1.76 -3.22
C ARG A 20 7.54 -2.96 -4.12
N ASN A 21 8.82 -3.29 -4.31
CA ASN A 21 9.21 -4.45 -5.10
C ASN A 21 8.68 -5.76 -4.51
N ARG A 22 8.74 -5.94 -3.19
CA ARG A 22 8.17 -7.12 -2.51
C ARG A 22 6.66 -7.20 -2.71
N LEU A 23 5.96 -6.09 -2.52
CA LEU A 23 4.50 -6.03 -2.71
C LEU A 23 4.09 -6.27 -4.17
N ASN A 24 4.83 -5.72 -5.13
CA ASN A 24 4.61 -5.94 -6.56
C ASN A 24 4.89 -7.39 -6.98
N ALA A 25 5.80 -8.09 -6.29
CA ALA A 25 6.11 -9.49 -6.54
C ALA A 25 5.15 -10.46 -5.84
N SER A 26 4.17 -9.93 -5.09
CA SER A 26 3.27 -10.77 -4.31
C SER A 26 2.38 -11.63 -5.21
N ALA A 27 2.14 -12.88 -4.79
CA ALA A 27 1.35 -13.83 -5.57
C ALA A 27 -0.16 -13.62 -5.44
N GLY A 28 -0.61 -12.77 -4.52
CA GLY A 28 -2.01 -12.48 -4.25
C GLY A 28 -2.23 -11.84 -2.87
N PRO A 29 -3.51 -11.64 -2.47
CA PRO A 29 -3.86 -10.91 -1.27
C PRO A 29 -3.26 -11.47 0.03
N GLU A 30 -3.16 -12.80 0.15
CA GLU A 30 -2.59 -13.44 1.35
C GLU A 30 -1.09 -13.12 1.52
N ASP A 31 -0.34 -13.08 0.41
CA ASP A 31 1.09 -12.77 0.43
C ASP A 31 1.33 -11.28 0.71
N VAL A 32 0.47 -10.40 0.20
CA VAL A 32 0.44 -8.98 0.58
C VAL A 32 0.26 -8.83 2.09
N LEU A 33 -0.70 -9.54 2.68
CA LEU A 33 -0.95 -9.50 4.12
C LEU A 33 0.27 -10.01 4.90
N ALA A 34 0.88 -11.12 4.49
CA ALA A 34 2.08 -11.67 5.14
C ALA A 34 3.26 -10.70 5.09
N ILE A 35 3.46 -9.98 3.97
CA ILE A 35 4.49 -8.94 3.85
C ILE A 35 4.20 -7.80 4.83
N LEU A 36 2.95 -7.32 4.89
CA LEU A 36 2.56 -6.23 5.80
C LEU A 36 2.74 -6.63 7.27
N GLU A 37 2.38 -7.85 7.66
CA GLU A 37 2.59 -8.39 9.01
C GLU A 37 4.08 -8.44 9.37
N ARG A 38 4.92 -8.97 8.47
CA ARG A 38 6.37 -9.04 8.67
C ARG A 38 7.01 -7.66 8.84
N GLU A 39 6.49 -6.66 8.15
CA GLU A 39 6.96 -5.27 8.23
C GLU A 39 6.34 -4.50 9.41
N GLN A 40 5.48 -5.14 10.22
CA GLN A 40 4.72 -4.53 11.31
C GLN A 40 3.77 -3.40 10.86
N LEU A 41 3.32 -3.48 9.61
CA LEU A 41 2.43 -2.53 8.93
C LEU A 41 1.02 -3.12 8.79
N VAL A 42 0.47 -3.66 9.87
CA VAL A 42 -0.89 -4.23 9.86
C VAL A 42 -1.91 -3.12 10.01
N PHE A 43 -2.87 -3.07 9.09
CA PHE A 43 -4.00 -2.15 9.12
C PHE A 43 -5.16 -2.72 8.29
N THR A 44 -6.37 -2.27 8.59
CA THR A 44 -7.59 -2.55 7.83
C THR A 44 -7.74 -1.59 6.65
N TYR A 45 -8.59 -1.94 5.69
CA TYR A 45 -8.87 -1.06 4.56
C TYR A 45 -9.45 0.30 4.97
N SER A 46 -10.34 0.33 5.97
CA SER A 46 -10.88 1.58 6.49
C SER A 46 -9.80 2.44 7.14
N GLU A 47 -8.87 1.84 7.88
CA GLU A 47 -7.75 2.57 8.49
C GLU A 47 -6.79 3.14 7.43
N PHE A 48 -6.60 2.42 6.31
CA PHE A 48 -5.85 2.94 5.17
C PHE A 48 -6.54 4.14 4.52
N ASP A 49 -7.84 4.03 4.22
CA ASP A 49 -8.58 5.12 3.60
C ASP A 49 -8.63 6.35 4.53
N GLU A 50 -8.82 6.17 5.83
CA GLU A 50 -8.76 7.26 6.81
C GLU A 50 -7.36 7.90 6.85
N ALA A 51 -6.29 7.10 6.87
CA ALA A 51 -4.92 7.61 6.83
C ALA A 51 -4.63 8.39 5.54
N TYR A 52 -5.07 7.88 4.39
CA TYR A 52 -4.92 8.55 3.10
C TYR A 52 -5.63 9.92 3.09
N HIS A 53 -6.90 9.98 3.47
CA HIS A 53 -7.64 11.25 3.51
C HIS A 53 -7.02 12.22 4.51
N ASN A 54 -6.56 11.72 5.66
CA ASN A 54 -5.91 12.54 6.65
C ASN A 54 -4.57 13.13 6.15
N LEU A 55 -3.79 12.37 5.39
CA LEU A 55 -2.55 12.87 4.79
C LEU A 55 -2.83 13.83 3.63
N LEU A 56 -3.86 13.55 2.83
CA LEU A 56 -4.25 14.40 1.70
C LEU A 56 -4.65 15.81 2.17
N THR A 57 -5.38 15.93 3.28
CA THR A 57 -5.75 17.23 3.85
C THR A 57 -4.57 18.00 4.44
N GLN A 58 -3.43 17.34 4.67
CA GLN A 58 -2.20 17.96 5.18
C GLN A 58 -1.23 18.39 4.06
N CYS A 59 -1.44 17.96 2.82
CA CYS A 59 -0.61 18.38 1.69
C CYS A 59 -0.72 19.89 1.50
N GLN A 60 0.44 20.57 1.45
CA GLN A 60 0.51 22.03 1.29
C GLN A 60 0.62 22.47 -0.16
N ASP A 61 1.02 21.57 -1.06
CA ASP A 61 1.17 21.83 -2.49
C ASP A 61 0.60 20.68 -3.34
N GLU A 62 0.31 21.01 -4.60
CA GLU A 62 -0.27 20.09 -5.57
C GLU A 62 0.64 18.89 -5.85
N GLY A 63 1.97 19.07 -5.85
CA GLY A 63 2.92 18.01 -6.10
C GLY A 63 2.89 16.92 -5.01
N GLN A 64 2.79 17.33 -3.75
CA GLN A 64 2.61 16.38 -2.63
C GLN A 64 1.29 15.61 -2.74
N ALA A 65 0.20 16.32 -3.05
CA ALA A 65 -1.10 15.71 -3.21
C ALA A 65 -1.10 14.71 -4.37
N GLU A 66 -0.42 15.03 -5.48
CA GLU A 66 -0.34 14.16 -6.64
C GLU A 66 0.47 12.90 -6.36
N GLN A 67 1.64 13.02 -5.70
CA GLN A 67 2.41 11.85 -5.28
C GLN A 67 1.61 10.92 -4.35
N LEU A 68 0.80 11.49 -3.46
CA LEU A 68 -0.05 10.71 -2.56
C LEU A 68 -1.19 9.99 -3.33
N LYS A 69 -1.79 10.64 -4.33
CA LYS A 69 -2.79 10.01 -5.21
C LYS A 69 -2.19 8.91 -6.06
N GLU A 70 -1.00 9.12 -6.63
CA GLU A 70 -0.26 8.09 -7.37
C GLU A 70 0.00 6.87 -6.50
N PHE A 71 0.40 7.09 -5.25
CA PHE A 71 0.57 6.01 -4.28
C PHE A 71 -0.75 5.28 -4.00
N LYS A 72 -1.86 6.01 -3.81
CA LYS A 72 -3.19 5.41 -3.61
C LYS A 72 -3.60 4.53 -4.80
N MET A 73 -3.42 5.02 -6.02
CA MET A 73 -3.73 4.26 -7.24
C MET A 73 -2.90 2.99 -7.34
N TRP A 74 -1.59 3.08 -7.07
CA TRP A 74 -0.72 1.92 -7.03
C TRP A 74 -1.17 0.89 -5.97
N TRP A 75 -1.48 1.35 -4.77
CA TRP A 75 -1.94 0.45 -3.71
C TRP A 75 -3.26 -0.22 -4.05
N ASP A 76 -4.21 0.51 -4.65
CA ASP A 76 -5.48 -0.01 -5.12
C ASP A 76 -5.32 -1.12 -6.17
N LEU A 77 -4.32 -0.99 -7.05
CA LEU A 77 -3.98 -2.05 -8.00
C LEU A 77 -3.51 -3.31 -7.28
N ILE A 78 -2.58 -3.18 -6.32
CA ILE A 78 -2.01 -4.32 -5.59
C ILE A 78 -3.08 -5.08 -4.80
N ARG A 79 -3.98 -4.37 -4.12
CA ARG A 79 -5.06 -5.00 -3.34
C ARG A 79 -6.19 -5.62 -4.20
N THR A 80 -6.34 -5.17 -5.44
CA THR A 80 -7.38 -5.69 -6.36
C THR A 80 -6.84 -6.75 -7.32
N MET A 81 -5.52 -6.94 -7.38
CA MET A 81 -4.93 -8.03 -8.15
C MET A 81 -5.43 -9.37 -7.59
N PRO A 82 -6.12 -10.18 -8.41
CA PRO A 82 -6.42 -11.55 -8.03
C PRO A 82 -5.10 -12.29 -7.84
N ALA A 83 -5.08 -13.26 -6.93
CA ALA A 83 -3.95 -14.16 -6.83
C ALA A 83 -3.71 -14.74 -8.23
N SER A 84 -2.61 -14.36 -8.86
CA SER A 84 -2.31 -14.82 -10.20
C SER A 84 -1.98 -16.29 -10.06
N GLY A 85 -2.97 -17.15 -10.30
CA GLY A 85 -2.72 -18.56 -10.53
C GLY A 85 -1.70 -18.64 -11.66
N ASN A 86 -0.47 -19.01 -11.33
CA ASN A 86 0.55 -19.41 -12.28
C ASN A 86 0.04 -20.64 -13.04
N GLN A 87 -0.81 -20.43 -14.03
CA GLN A 87 -1.05 -21.36 -15.12
C GLN A 87 -0.19 -20.87 -16.29
N ASN A 88 0.72 -21.74 -16.75
CA ASN A 88 1.62 -21.59 -17.90
C ASN A 88 3.03 -21.04 -17.61
N ARG A 89 3.82 -21.86 -16.89
CA ARG A 89 5.23 -22.11 -17.24
C ARG A 89 5.54 -23.60 -17.08
N GLN A 90 5.05 -24.42 -18.01
CA GLN A 90 5.65 -25.71 -18.39
C GLN A 90 5.46 -25.90 -19.89
#